data_AF-A0A9Q3PK01-F1
#
_entry.id   AF-A0A9Q3PK01-F1
#
_cell.length_a   1.000
_cell.length_b   1.000
_cell.length_c   1.000
_cell.angle_alpha   90.00
_cell.angle_beta   90.00
_cell.angle_gamma   90.00
#
_symmetry.space_group_name_H-M   'P 1'
#
loop_
_entity.id
_entity.type
_entity.pdbx_description
1 polymer ?
#
loop_
_entity_poly.entity_id
_entity_poly.type
_entity_poly.pdbx_seq_one_letter_code
_entity_poly.pdbx_strand_id
1 'polypeptide(L)'
;MEFIRGIDMIKEDFELPDRFSAAGFSTLFTRSAHRWYIKLIQAHGHQRWTWWKPQIINKWANDACRFRVEKAFESAQFNADKDKDLPWFCQQ
;
A
#
# COMPACT_ATOMS: atom_id res chain seq x y z
N MET A 1 5.75 -3.41 -6.97
CA MET A 1 7.18 -3.02 -6.97
C MET A 1 7.39 -1.58 -7.41
N GLU A 2 6.57 -1.07 -8.35
CA GLU A 2 6.66 0.31 -8.87
C GLU A 2 6.68 1.41 -7.78
N PHE A 3 5.90 1.28 -6.70
CA PHE A 3 5.95 2.24 -5.58
C PHE A 3 7.33 2.33 -4.91
N ILE A 4 7.97 1.18 -4.67
CA ILE A 4 9.31 1.13 -4.07
C ILE A 4 10.36 1.71 -5.03
N ARG A 5 10.26 1.37 -6.32
CA ARG A 5 11.12 1.94 -7.36
C ARG A 5 10.99 3.45 -7.48
N GLY A 6 9.76 3.98 -7.42
CA GLY A 6 9.54 5.43 -7.44
C GLY A 6 10.20 6.14 -6.27
N ILE A 7 10.18 5.55 -5.07
CA ILE A 7 10.91 6.10 -3.92
C ILE A 7 12.42 5.99 -4.08
N ASP A 8 12.92 4.87 -4.64
CA ASP A 8 14.35 4.71 -4.94
C ASP A 8 14.82 5.80 -5.93
N MET A 9 14.07 6.05 -7.01
CA MET A 9 14.37 7.13 -7.98
C MET A 9 14.36 8.51 -7.34
N ILE A 10 13.35 8.85 -6.52
CA ILE A 10 13.30 10.13 -5.81
C ILE A 10 14.50 10.30 -4.86
N LYS A 11 14.96 9.21 -4.23
CA LYS A 11 16.15 9.29 -3.37
C LYS A 11 17.42 9.52 -4.17
N GLU A 12 17.54 8.90 -5.34
CA GLU A 12 18.68 9.08 -6.25
C GLU A 12 18.69 10.49 -6.86
N ASP A 13 17.55 10.96 -7.40
CA ASP A 13 17.43 12.25 -8.09
C ASP A 13 17.65 13.46 -7.15
N PHE A 14 17.31 13.32 -5.87
CA PHE A 14 17.38 14.41 -4.89
C PHE A 14 18.43 14.19 -3.79
N GLU A 15 19.29 13.18 -3.92
CA GLU A 15 20.31 12.78 -2.93
C GLU A 15 19.77 12.74 -1.48
N LEU A 16 18.52 12.28 -1.31
CA LEU A 16 17.82 12.45 -0.04
C LEU A 16 18.45 11.60 1.08
N PRO A 17 18.83 12.23 2.21
CA PRO A 17 19.34 11.51 3.36
C PRO A 17 18.34 10.45 3.84
N ASP A 18 18.85 9.30 4.31
CA ASP A 18 18.01 8.19 4.79
C ASP A 18 17.04 8.55 5.94
N ARG A 19 17.30 9.66 6.64
CA ARG A 19 16.40 10.21 7.67
C ARG A 19 15.13 10.86 7.09
N PHE A 20 15.17 11.34 5.84
CA PHE A 20 14.05 12.06 5.21
C PHE A 20 12.96 11.15 4.66
N SER A 21 13.28 9.90 4.33
CA SER A 21 12.29 8.95 3.79
C SER A 21 11.13 8.69 4.76
N ALA A 22 11.39 8.68 6.07
CA ALA A 22 10.34 8.44 7.05
C ALA A 22 9.34 9.60 7.13
N ALA A 23 9.77 10.86 7.02
CA ALA A 23 8.87 12.01 7.10
C ALA A 23 7.92 12.08 5.89
N GLY A 24 8.42 11.78 4.69
CA GLY A 24 7.60 11.74 3.47
C GLY A 24 6.53 10.64 3.46
N PHE A 25 6.68 9.56 4.24
CA PHE A 25 5.64 8.54 4.32
C PHE A 25 4.36 9.00 5.00
N SER A 26 4.43 10.02 5.87
CA SER A 26 3.23 10.61 6.46
C SER A 26 2.32 11.25 5.40
N THR A 27 2.90 11.78 4.32
CA THR A 27 2.15 12.38 3.20
C THR A 27 1.84 11.39 2.10
N LEU A 28 2.73 10.41 1.84
CA LEU A 28 2.53 9.40 0.79
C LEU A 28 1.52 8.33 1.19
N PHE A 29 1.47 7.92 2.46
CA PHE A 29 0.53 6.91 2.91
C PHE A 29 -0.81 7.53 3.30
N THR A 30 -1.88 6.94 2.80
CA THR A 30 -3.25 7.36 3.12
C THR A 30 -4.01 6.25 3.87
N ARG A 31 -5.04 6.65 4.64
CA ARG A 31 -6.00 5.75 5.30
C ARG A 31 -5.36 4.61 6.11
N SER A 32 -5.47 3.37 5.64
CA SER A 32 -4.96 2.17 6.32
C SER A 32 -3.44 2.11 6.33
N ALA A 33 -2.79 2.56 5.25
CA ALA A 33 -1.34 2.63 5.17
C ALA A 33 -0.78 3.67 6.13
N HIS A 34 -1.44 4.82 6.25
CA HIS A 34 -1.05 5.86 7.22
C HIS A 34 -1.10 5.33 8.66
N ARG A 35 -2.21 4.67 9.04
CA ARG A 35 -2.37 4.06 10.38
C ARG A 35 -1.31 3.00 10.68
N TRP A 36 -0.94 2.19 9.69
CA TRP A 36 0.14 1.21 9.85
C TRP A 36 1.50 1.89 10.04
N TYR A 37 1.79 2.93 9.25
CA TYR A 37 3.03 3.70 9.34
C TYR A 37 3.19 4.37 10.71
N ILE A 38 2.16 5.04 11.23
CA ILE A 38 2.20 5.68 12.56
C ILE A 38 2.52 4.65 13.64
N LYS A 39 1.89 3.46 13.59
CA LYS A 39 2.18 2.38 14.54
C LYS A 39 3.63 1.90 14.47
N LEU A 40 4.18 1.75 13.26
CA LEU A 40 5.57 1.32 13.09
C LEU A 40 6.56 2.37 13.61
N ILE A 41 6.32 3.66 13.34
CA ILE A 41 7.16 4.74 13.88
C ILE A 41 7.09 4.80 15.41
N GLN A 42 5.91 4.65 15.99
CA GLN A 42 5.78 4.65 17.45
C GLN A 42 6.55 3.49 18.10
N ALA A 43 6.61 2.33 17.44
CA ALA A 43 7.29 1.15 17.97
C ALA A 43 8.81 1.15 17.73
N HIS A 44 9.27 1.63 16.57
CA HIS A 44 10.67 1.49 16.13
C HIS A 44 11.41 2.82 15.94
N GLY A 45 10.72 3.94 16.12
CA GLY A 45 11.28 5.28 15.90
C GLY A 45 11.57 5.58 14.43
N HIS A 46 12.43 6.57 14.20
CA HIS A 46 12.88 6.94 12.86
C HIS A 46 13.92 5.94 12.34
N GLN A 47 13.53 5.17 11.34
CA GLN A 47 14.37 4.17 10.68
C GLN A 47 14.76 4.60 9.26
N ARG A 48 15.89 4.06 8.78
CA ARG A 48 16.42 4.32 7.42
C ARG A 48 15.56 3.64 6.34
N TRP A 49 15.70 4.09 5.10
CA TRP A 49 14.97 3.52 3.97
C TRP A 49 15.23 2.02 3.77
N THR A 50 16.49 1.59 3.96
CA THR A 50 16.90 0.19 3.88
C THR A 50 16.13 -0.72 4.85
N TRP A 51 15.68 -0.17 5.99
CA TRP A 51 14.80 -0.87 6.91
C TRP A 51 13.33 -0.80 6.49
N TRP A 52 12.85 0.34 6.00
CA TRP A 52 11.45 0.50 5.58
C TRP A 52 11.07 -0.34 4.37
N LYS A 53 11.95 -0.44 3.37
CA LYS A 53 11.72 -1.19 2.13
C LYS A 53 11.24 -2.63 2.37
N PRO A 54 11.92 -3.48 3.18
CA PRO A 54 11.43 -4.83 3.47
C PRO A 54 10.14 -4.84 4.29
N GLN A 55 9.88 -3.85 5.17
CA GLN A 55 8.62 -3.80 5.93
C GLN A 55 7.41 -3.54 5.02
N ILE A 56 7.55 -2.63 4.06
CA ILE A 56 6.51 -2.31 3.07
C ILE A 56 6.26 -3.54 2.18
N ILE A 57 7.34 -4.17 1.70
CA ILE A 57 7.23 -5.39 0.87
C ILE A 57 6.54 -6.51 1.65
N ASN A 58 6.94 -6.76 2.89
CA ASN A 58 6.32 -7.78 3.71
C ASN A 58 4.85 -7.46 4.02
N LYS A 59 4.50 -6.19 4.25
CA LYS A 59 3.10 -5.85 4.59
C LYS A 59 2.13 -5.97 3.41
N TRP A 60 2.54 -5.54 2.22
CA TRP A 60 1.62 -5.36 1.07
C TRP A 60 1.99 -6.16 -0.18
N ALA A 61 3.17 -6.76 -0.24
CA ALA A 61 3.63 -7.53 -1.40
C ALA A 61 4.00 -8.98 -1.03
N ASN A 62 3.66 -9.45 0.18
CA ASN A 62 3.86 -10.84 0.56
C ASN A 62 2.93 -11.79 -0.22
N ASP A 63 3.34 -13.05 -0.34
CA ASP A 63 2.59 -14.07 -1.09
C ASP A 63 1.18 -14.29 -0.52
N ALA A 64 1.03 -14.19 0.80
CA ALA A 64 -0.28 -14.32 1.45
C ALA A 64 -1.26 -13.19 1.05
N CYS A 65 -0.77 -11.98 0.83
CA CYS A 65 -1.56 -10.84 0.41
C CYS A 65 -1.94 -10.96 -1.06
N ARG A 66 -1.01 -11.44 -1.91
CA ARG A 66 -1.31 -11.77 -3.31
C ARG A 66 -2.37 -12.85 -3.40
N PHE A 67 -2.20 -13.96 -2.69
CA PHE A 67 -3.18 -15.03 -2.62
C PHE A 67 -4.55 -14.54 -2.12
N ARG A 68 -4.60 -13.66 -1.12
CA ARG A 68 -5.87 -13.09 -0.64
C ARG A 68 -6.56 -12.22 -1.70
N VAL A 69 -5.81 -11.46 -2.48
CA VAL A 69 -6.37 -10.64 -3.57
C VAL A 69 -6.85 -11.52 -4.72
N GLU A 70 -6.06 -12.53 -5.11
CA GLU A 70 -6.44 -13.53 -6.12
C GLU A 70 -7.71 -14.25 -5.71
N LYS A 71 -7.77 -14.79 -4.49
CA LYS A 71 -8.97 -15.47 -3.97
C LYS A 71 -10.17 -14.54 -3.90
N ALA A 72 -9.98 -13.29 -3.48
CA ALA A 72 -11.08 -12.31 -3.44
C ALA A 72 -11.62 -12.05 -4.86
N PHE A 73 -10.74 -11.93 -5.84
CA PHE A 73 -11.10 -11.75 -7.25
C PHE A 73 -11.81 -12.99 -7.82
N GLU A 74 -11.30 -14.19 -7.59
CA GLU A 74 -11.93 -15.46 -8.00
C GLU A 74 -13.33 -15.63 -7.38
N SER A 75 -13.50 -15.20 -6.12
CA SER A 75 -14.78 -15.24 -5.41
C SER A 75 -15.73 -14.09 -5.77
N ALA A 76 -15.24 -13.04 -6.45
CA ALA A 76 -16.03 -11.90 -6.89
C ALA A 76 -16.75 -12.25 -8.21
N GLN A 77 -17.53 -13.33 -8.19
CA GLN A 77 -18.45 -13.64 -9.28
C GLN A 77 -19.70 -12.81 -9.11
N PHE A 78 -20.13 -12.16 -10.19
CA PHE A 78 -21.39 -11.44 -10.24
C PHE A 78 -22.54 -12.41 -9.96
N ASN A 79 -23.35 -12.08 -8.95
CA ASN A 79 -24.50 -12.84 -8.55
C ASN A 79 -25.76 -12.00 -8.77
N ALA A 80 -26.52 -12.32 -9.81
CA ALA A 80 -27.73 -11.59 -10.19
C ALA A 80 -28.81 -11.52 -9.09
N ASP A 81 -28.80 -12.45 -8.12
CA ASP A 81 -29.76 -12.46 -7.01
C ASP A 81 -29.31 -11.65 -5.79
N LYS A 82 -28.00 -11.40 -5.65
CA LYS A 82 -27.39 -10.75 -4.47
C LYS A 82 -26.80 -9.38 -4.76
N ASP A 83 -26.31 -9.17 -5.98
CA ASP A 83 -25.66 -7.93 -6.37
C ASP A 83 -26.74 -6.96 -6.84
N LYS A 84 -26.79 -5.80 -6.19
CA LYS A 84 -27.71 -4.73 -6.60
C LYS A 84 -27.30 -4.23 -7.97
N ASP A 85 -28.28 -4.14 -8.86
CA ASP A 85 -28.13 -3.46 -10.13
C ASP A 85 -27.56 -2.05 -9.92
N LEU A 86 -26.56 -1.72 -10.71
CA LEU A 86 -25.95 -0.40 -10.64
C LEU A 86 -26.98 0.63 -11.13
N PRO A 87 -27.14 1.79 -10.45
CA PRO A 87 -28.20 2.75 -10.77
C PRO A 87 -28.18 3.28 -12.21
N TRP A 88 -27.01 3.27 -12.87
CA TRP A 88 -26.85 3.68 -14.27
C TRP A 88 -27.34 2.62 -15.28
N PHE A 89 -27.50 1.37 -14.86
CA PHE A 89 -27.99 0.27 -15.70
C PHE A 89 -29.52 0.19 -15.72
N CYS A 90 -30.18 0.59 -14.62
CA CYS A 90 -31.64 0.60 -14.49
C CYS A 90 -32.32 1.84 -15.10
N GLN A 91 -31.56 2.79 -15.65
CA GLN A 91 -32.11 3.93 -16.38
C GLN A 91 -32.26 3.58 -17.86
N GLN A 92 -33.35 2.89 -18.20
CA GLN A 92 -33.86 2.77 -19.58
C GLN A 92 -35.29 3.27 -19.65
#